data_AF-A0A2A5EG29-F1
#
_entry.id   AF-A0A2A5EG29-F1
#
_cell.length_a   1.000
_cell.length_b   1.000
_cell.length_c   1.000
_cell.angle_alpha   90.00
_cell.angle_beta   90.00
_cell.angle_gamma   90.00
#
_symmetry.space_group_name_H-M   'P 1'
#
loop_
_entity.id
_entity.type
_entity.pdbx_description
1 polymer ?
#
loop_
_entity_poly.entity_id
_entity_poly.type
_entity_poly.pdbx_seq_one_letter_code
_entity_poly.pdbx_strand_id
1 'polypeptide(L)'
;MGRIGKTIYYSVVVLLVLVFLIVLFNNSFVGSGFGIGIGLFLAVTAIIATLVSSVMYIIDNPKSAINMLVGLGIILVVALISYLIAPGALNQHHIDYGVDTVGQSKMVDMGIYITIFLGVAAVASILVSESVALFKN
;
A
#
# COMPACT_ATOMS: atom_id res chain seq x y z
N MET A 1 3.61 -24.00 -2.95
CA MET A 1 4.45 -24.19 -4.15
C MET A 1 5.60 -25.14 -3.80
N GLY A 2 5.63 -26.34 -4.37
CA GLY A 2 6.66 -27.34 -4.09
C GLY A 2 8.06 -26.90 -4.55
N ARG A 3 9.11 -27.57 -4.04
CA ARG A 3 10.52 -27.26 -4.36
C ARG A 3 10.78 -27.16 -5.87
N ILE A 4 10.18 -28.07 -6.64
CA ILE A 4 10.30 -28.14 -8.11
C ILE A 4 9.69 -26.92 -8.80
N GLY A 5 8.52 -26.46 -8.34
CA GLY A 5 7.85 -25.29 -8.93
C GLY A 5 8.63 -24.00 -8.74
N LYS A 6 9.30 -23.83 -7.60
CA LYS A 6 10.17 -22.66 -7.36
C LYS A 6 11.38 -22.67 -8.30
N THR A 7 12.03 -23.83 -8.48
CA THR A 7 13.19 -23.95 -9.37
C THR A 7 12.83 -23.60 -10.81
N ILE A 8 11.73 -24.14 -11.33
CA ILE A 8 11.26 -23.85 -12.71
C ILE A 8 10.98 -22.36 -12.89
N TYR A 9 10.31 -21.72 -11.93
CA TYR A 9 10.02 -20.29 -11.98
C TYR A 9 11.30 -19.45 -12.05
N TYR A 10 12.25 -19.69 -11.15
CA TYR A 10 13.50 -18.92 -11.15
C TYR A 10 14.32 -19.15 -12.41
N SER A 11 14.36 -20.38 -12.94
CA SER A 11 15.05 -20.67 -14.21
C SER A 11 14.45 -19.90 -15.40
N VAL A 12 13.11 -19.81 -15.48
CA VAL A 12 12.44 -19.04 -16.54
C VAL A 12 12.72 -17.55 -16.42
N VAL A 13 12.68 -17.00 -15.19
CA VAL A 13 12.97 -15.58 -14.95
C VAL A 13 14.40 -15.23 -15.33
N VAL A 14 15.38 -16.04 -14.92
CA VAL A 14 16.80 -15.83 -15.26
C VAL A 14 17.02 -15.88 -16.78
N LEU A 15 16.36 -16.81 -17.48
CA LEU A 15 16.46 -16.92 -18.93
C LEU A 15 15.86 -15.70 -19.64
N LEU A 16 14.70 -15.20 -19.19
CA LEU A 16 14.09 -13.97 -19.69
C LEU A 16 15.00 -12.75 -19.53
N VAL A 17 15.66 -12.63 -18.37
CA VAL A 17 16.62 -11.54 -18.10
C VAL A 17 17.83 -11.64 -19.02
N LEU A 18 18.38 -12.84 -19.24
CA LEU A 18 19.50 -13.04 -20.16
C LEU A 18 19.13 -12.69 -21.61
N VAL A 19 17.97 -13.12 -22.08
CA VAL A 19 17.46 -12.77 -23.43
C VAL A 19 17.29 -11.26 -23.57
N PHE A 20 16.71 -10.60 -22.57
CA PHE A 20 16.56 -9.15 -22.55
C PHE A 20 17.92 -8.44 -22.67
N LEU A 21 18.92 -8.85 -21.88
CA LEU A 21 20.26 -8.26 -21.92
C LEU A 21 20.93 -8.47 -23.28
N ILE A 22 20.84 -9.67 -23.86
CA ILE A 22 21.41 -9.96 -25.18
C ILE A 22 20.77 -9.06 -26.25
N VAL A 23 19.44 -8.94 -26.25
CA VAL A 23 18.73 -8.08 -27.23
C VAL A 23 19.07 -6.60 -27.02
N LEU A 24 19.18 -6.15 -25.77
CA LEU A 24 19.53 -4.77 -25.41
C LEU A 24 20.93 -4.36 -25.89
N PHE A 25 21.93 -5.22 -25.67
CA PHE A 25 23.30 -4.94 -26.07
C PHE A 25 23.52 -5.05 -27.58
N ASN A 26 22.70 -5.84 -28.29
CA ASN A 26 22.84 -6.04 -29.73
C ASN A 26 22.07 -4.98 -30.55
N ASN A 27 20.92 -4.53 -30.07
CA ASN A 27 20.14 -3.44 -30.67
C ASN A 27 19.34 -2.68 -29.62
N SER A 28 19.85 -1.53 -29.21
CA SER A 28 19.28 -0.70 -28.14
C SER A 28 17.86 -0.20 -28.43
N PHE A 29 17.50 0.03 -29.71
CA PHE A 29 16.15 0.42 -30.10
C PHE A 29 15.15 -0.73 -29.94
N VAL A 30 15.53 -1.94 -30.37
CA VAL A 30 14.67 -3.13 -30.24
C VAL A 30 14.60 -3.60 -28.79
N GLY A 31 15.72 -3.56 -28.06
CA GLY A 31 15.79 -3.95 -26.65
C GLY A 31 14.98 -3.05 -25.73
N SER A 32 14.97 -1.73 -25.96
CA SER A 32 14.12 -0.81 -25.20
C SER A 32 12.63 -1.05 -25.46
N GLY A 33 12.22 -1.26 -26.71
CA GLY A 33 10.83 -1.63 -27.05
C GLY A 33 10.39 -2.95 -26.42
N PHE A 34 11.26 -3.97 -26.43
CA PHE A 34 11.00 -5.27 -25.81
C PHE A 34 10.90 -5.16 -24.27
N GLY A 35 11.78 -4.39 -23.64
CA GLY A 35 11.74 -4.14 -22.19
C GLY A 35 10.48 -3.42 -21.73
N ILE A 36 10.05 -2.39 -22.47
CA ILE A 36 8.80 -1.67 -22.18
C ILE A 36 7.60 -2.59 -22.38
N GLY A 37 7.55 -3.36 -23.47
CA GLY A 37 6.45 -4.29 -23.75
C GLY A 37 6.28 -5.36 -22.67
N ILE A 38 7.38 -6.00 -22.26
CA ILE A 38 7.36 -6.99 -21.17
C ILE A 38 7.03 -6.32 -19.83
N GLY A 39 7.62 -5.16 -19.53
CA GLY A 39 7.35 -4.43 -18.31
C GLY A 39 5.88 -4.05 -18.17
N LEU A 40 5.26 -3.58 -19.26
CA LEU A 40 3.84 -3.23 -19.29
C LEU A 40 2.96 -4.48 -19.14
N PHE A 41 3.30 -5.59 -19.80
CA PHE A 41 2.60 -6.86 -19.65
C PHE A 41 2.68 -7.40 -18.21
N LEU A 42 3.86 -7.36 -17.59
CA LEU A 42 4.07 -7.78 -16.20
C LEU A 42 3.33 -6.85 -15.22
N ALA A 43 3.31 -5.54 -15.47
CA ALA A 43 2.58 -4.59 -14.65
C ALA A 43 1.07 -4.85 -14.70
N VAL A 44 0.51 -5.03 -15.90
CA VAL A 44 -0.93 -5.31 -16.07
C VAL A 44 -1.30 -6.64 -15.41
N THR A 45 -0.50 -7.69 -15.63
CA THR A 45 -0.76 -9.00 -15.01
C THR A 45 -0.63 -8.96 -13.50
N ALA A 46 0.34 -8.20 -12.94
CA ALA A 46 0.48 -8.01 -11.51
C ALA A 46 -0.73 -7.28 -10.90
N ILE A 47 -1.23 -6.24 -11.57
CA ILE A 47 -2.44 -5.51 -11.13
C ILE A 47 -3.63 -6.48 -11.08
N ILE A 48 -3.87 -7.23 -12.16
CA ILE A 48 -4.98 -8.19 -12.23
C ILE A 48 -4.83 -9.26 -11.14
N ALA A 49 -3.64 -9.85 -11.00
CA ALA A 49 -3.38 -10.88 -10.00
C ALA A 49 -3.59 -10.35 -8.57
N THR A 50 -3.20 -9.11 -8.29
CA THR A 50 -3.42 -8.47 -6.99
C THR A 50 -4.90 -8.31 -6.71
N LEU A 51 -5.66 -7.76 -7.67
CA LEU A 51 -7.12 -7.58 -7.52
C LEU A 51 -7.83 -8.93 -7.30
N VAL A 52 -7.53 -9.93 -8.12
CA VAL A 52 -8.11 -11.27 -7.99
C VAL A 52 -7.74 -11.88 -6.65
N SER A 53 -6.48 -11.78 -6.21
CA SER A 53 -6.05 -12.29 -4.91
C SER A 53 -6.76 -11.60 -3.75
N SER A 54 -6.97 -10.29 -3.81
CA SER A 54 -7.71 -9.55 -2.78
C SER A 54 -9.18 -9.99 -2.71
N VAL A 55 -9.83 -10.19 -3.87
CA VAL A 55 -11.22 -10.66 -3.92
C VAL A 55 -11.35 -12.10 -3.43
N MET A 56 -10.47 -13.00 -3.88
CA MET A 56 -10.45 -14.40 -3.40
C MET A 56 -10.24 -14.45 -1.88
N TYR A 57 -9.31 -13.65 -1.34
CA TYR A 57 -9.10 -13.59 0.11
C TYR A 57 -10.37 -13.17 0.86
N ILE A 58 -11.14 -12.22 0.32
CA ILE A 58 -12.41 -11.77 0.92
C ILE A 58 -13.45 -12.89 0.90
N ILE A 59 -13.54 -13.64 -0.20
CA ILE A 59 -14.49 -14.77 -0.36
C ILE A 59 -14.12 -15.93 0.57
N ASP A 60 -12.84 -16.29 0.62
CA ASP A 60 -12.36 -17.43 1.40
C ASP A 60 -12.36 -17.13 2.91
N ASN A 61 -12.19 -15.85 3.29
CA ASN A 61 -12.09 -15.41 4.69
C ASN A 61 -13.10 -14.27 5.00
N PRO A 62 -14.42 -14.52 4.90
CA PRO A 62 -15.42 -13.46 4.99
C PRO A 62 -15.43 -12.78 6.37
N LYS A 63 -15.18 -13.54 7.45
CA LYS A 63 -15.08 -12.97 8.81
C LYS A 63 -13.87 -12.03 8.96
N SER A 64 -12.72 -12.42 8.43
CA SER A 64 -11.52 -11.57 8.45
C SER A 64 -11.70 -10.34 7.58
N ALA A 65 -12.36 -10.49 6.42
CA ALA A 65 -12.65 -9.39 5.52
C ALA A 65 -13.60 -8.35 6.15
N ILE A 66 -14.63 -8.80 6.87
CA ILE A 66 -15.51 -7.89 7.62
C ILE A 66 -14.70 -7.11 8.66
N ASN A 67 -13.83 -7.75 9.43
CA ASN A 67 -12.99 -7.05 10.41
C ASN A 67 -12.05 -6.03 9.75
N MET A 68 -11.50 -6.35 8.57
CA MET A 68 -10.68 -5.41 7.80
C MET A 68 -11.51 -4.22 7.30
N LEU A 69 -12.73 -4.45 6.79
CA LEU A 69 -13.65 -3.39 6.38
C LEU A 69 -14.08 -2.50 7.54
N VAL A 70 -14.32 -3.09 8.71
CA VAL A 70 -14.62 -2.33 9.94
C VAL A 70 -13.42 -1.46 10.32
N GLY A 71 -12.20 -1.99 10.28
CA GLY A 71 -10.98 -1.20 10.51
C GLY A 71 -10.84 -0.01 9.55
N LEU A 72 -11.07 -0.25 8.26
CA LEU A 72 -11.11 0.80 7.23
C LEU A 72 -12.20 1.83 7.49
N GLY A 73 -13.38 1.38 7.89
CA GLY A 73 -14.51 2.24 8.26
C GLY A 73 -14.20 3.14 9.46
N ILE A 74 -13.54 2.62 10.49
CA ILE A 74 -13.10 3.40 11.66
C ILE A 74 -12.10 4.48 11.21
N ILE A 75 -11.13 4.14 10.38
CA ILE A 75 -10.16 5.11 9.85
C ILE A 75 -10.88 6.21 9.06
N LEU A 76 -11.86 5.86 8.22
CA LEU A 76 -12.66 6.84 7.49
C LEU A 76 -13.47 7.75 8.42
N VAL A 77 -14.09 7.20 9.47
CA VAL A 77 -14.84 8.00 10.45
C VAL A 77 -13.91 8.96 11.18
N VAL A 78 -12.73 8.50 11.61
CA VAL A 78 -11.73 9.35 12.25
C VAL A 78 -11.25 10.43 11.29
N ALA A 79 -10.97 10.09 10.02
CA ALA A 79 -10.59 11.05 9.00
C ALA A 79 -11.64 12.14 8.79
N LEU A 80 -12.91 11.76 8.70
CA LEU A 80 -14.02 12.71 8.57
C LEU A 80 -14.11 13.63 9.77
N ILE A 81 -14.04 13.09 10.99
CA ILE A 81 -14.08 13.90 12.22
C ILE A 81 -12.87 14.84 12.25
N SER A 82 -11.67 14.34 11.96
CA SER A 82 -10.43 15.12 11.90
C SER A 82 -10.52 16.27 10.90
N TYR A 83 -11.09 16.05 9.72
CA TYR A 83 -11.30 17.10 8.73
C TYR A 83 -12.33 18.15 9.19
N LEU A 84 -13.41 17.72 9.86
CA LEU A 84 -14.45 18.62 10.36
C LEU A 84 -13.95 19.54 11.48
N ILE A 85 -13.11 19.04 12.38
CA ILE A 85 -12.52 19.82 13.47
C ILE A 85 -11.27 20.61 13.04
N ALA A 86 -10.70 20.32 11.87
CA ALA A 86 -9.52 21.01 11.38
C ALA A 86 -9.82 22.50 11.16
N PRO A 87 -9.05 23.41 11.78
CA PRO A 87 -9.25 24.85 11.67
C PRO A 87 -8.96 25.36 10.25
N GLY A 88 -8.07 24.71 9.50
CA GLY A 88 -7.71 25.13 8.14
C GLY A 88 -6.96 26.46 8.14
N ALA A 89 -6.04 26.65 9.09
CA ALA A 89 -5.28 27.88 9.21
C ALA A 89 -4.31 28.04 8.04
N LEU A 90 -4.25 29.25 7.47
CA LEU A 90 -3.28 29.63 6.46
C LEU A 90 -2.25 30.55 7.12
N ASN A 91 -1.13 29.97 7.54
CA ASN A 91 0.02 30.72 8.02
C ASN A 91 1.05 30.89 6.89
N GLN A 92 2.00 31.81 7.05
CA GLN A 92 3.12 31.99 6.12
C GLN A 92 3.84 30.66 5.80
N HIS A 93 4.01 29.83 6.84
CA HIS A 93 4.61 28.50 6.74
C HIS A 93 3.75 27.46 5.99
N HIS A 94 2.48 27.73 5.68
CA HIS A 94 1.67 26.87 4.80
C HIS A 94 1.91 27.25 3.33
N ILE A 95 1.96 28.55 3.07
CA ILE A 95 2.23 29.12 1.74
C ILE A 95 3.63 28.72 1.26
N ASP A 96 4.63 28.74 2.16
CA ASP A 96 6.00 28.32 1.85
C ASP A 96 6.10 26.84 1.41
N TYR A 97 5.09 26.02 1.71
CA TYR A 97 5.00 24.60 1.35
C TYR A 97 3.91 24.31 0.30
N GLY A 98 3.41 25.34 -0.39
CA GLY A 98 2.43 25.20 -1.47
C GLY A 98 1.01 24.87 -1.01
N VAL A 99 0.68 25.16 0.25
CA VAL A 99 -0.67 25.03 0.80
C VAL A 99 -1.34 26.40 0.76
N ASP A 100 -1.91 26.73 -0.40
CA ASP A 100 -2.47 28.05 -0.68
C ASP A 100 -3.97 28.16 -0.39
N THR A 101 -4.63 27.02 -0.15
CA THR A 101 -6.08 26.97 0.05
C THR A 101 -6.44 26.39 1.42
N VAL A 102 -7.53 26.90 2.00
CA VAL A 102 -8.09 26.40 3.28
C VAL A 102 -8.41 24.91 3.19
N GLY A 103 -8.87 24.43 2.02
CA GLY A 103 -9.14 23.01 1.78
C GLY A 103 -7.89 22.15 1.89
N GLN A 104 -6.78 22.55 1.25
CA GLN A 104 -5.51 21.85 1.35
C GLN A 104 -4.97 21.86 2.79
N SER A 105 -5.07 23.00 3.49
CA SER A 105 -4.66 23.10 4.89
C SER A 105 -5.44 22.13 5.78
N LYS A 106 -6.77 22.03 5.62
CA LYS A 106 -7.58 21.06 6.34
C LYS A 106 -7.24 19.60 6.02
N MET A 107 -6.82 19.29 4.80
CA MET A 107 -6.37 17.93 4.45
C MET A 107 -5.04 17.58 5.13
N VAL A 108 -4.13 18.56 5.25
CA VAL A 108 -2.86 18.39 5.97
C VAL A 108 -3.12 18.18 7.47
N ASP A 109 -3.94 19.04 8.08
CA ASP A 109 -4.36 18.92 9.48
C ASP A 109 -5.04 17.57 9.76
N MET A 110 -5.94 17.15 8.87
CA MET A 110 -6.58 15.83 8.93
C MET A 110 -5.54 14.70 8.94
N GLY A 111 -4.54 14.76 8.05
CA GLY A 111 -3.48 13.76 7.99
C GLY A 111 -2.67 13.68 9.29
N ILE A 112 -2.35 14.84 9.88
CA ILE A 112 -1.66 14.92 11.18
C ILE A 112 -2.51 14.30 12.29
N TYR A 113 -3.79 14.64 12.38
CA TYR A 113 -4.69 14.10 13.40
C TYR A 113 -4.90 12.59 13.28
N ILE A 114 -5.08 12.07 12.06
CA ILE A 114 -5.18 10.62 11.83
C ILE A 114 -3.89 9.93 12.27
N THR A 115 -2.72 10.49 11.92
CA THR A 115 -1.42 9.92 12.27
C THR A 115 -1.22 9.85 13.78
N ILE A 116 -1.56 10.92 14.50
CA ILE A 116 -1.49 10.95 15.97
C ILE A 116 -2.46 9.93 16.57
N PHE A 117 -3.71 9.89 16.09
CA PHE A 117 -4.72 8.94 16.58
C PHE A 117 -4.26 7.49 16.39
N LEU A 118 -3.79 7.14 15.19
CA LEU A 118 -3.29 5.79 14.89
C LEU A 118 -2.04 5.45 15.71
N GLY A 119 -1.14 6.42 15.92
CA GLY A 119 0.04 6.25 16.77
C GLY A 119 -0.33 5.93 18.22
N VAL A 120 -1.26 6.69 18.81
CA VAL A 120 -1.76 6.43 20.17
C VAL A 120 -2.49 5.09 20.25
N ALA A 121 -3.36 4.79 19.28
CA ALA A 121 -4.08 3.52 19.23
C ALA A 121 -3.13 2.32 19.12
N ALA A 122 -2.06 2.44 18.31
CA ALA A 122 -1.04 1.42 18.19
C ALA A 122 -0.33 1.16 19.52
N VAL A 123 0.17 2.21 20.18
CA VAL A 123 0.83 2.08 21.50
C VAL A 123 -0.11 1.47 22.53
N ALA A 124 -1.35 1.97 22.61
CA ALA A 124 -2.35 1.43 23.54
C ALA A 124 -2.65 -0.06 23.27
N SER A 125 -2.80 -0.45 22.00
CA SER A 125 -3.06 -1.85 21.63
C SER A 125 -1.91 -2.79 22.03
N ILE A 126 -0.66 -2.34 21.89
CA ILE A 126 0.52 -3.11 22.32
C ILE A 126 0.48 -3.29 23.83
N LEU A 127 0.27 -2.22 24.60
CA LEU A 127 0.20 -2.28 26.07
C LEU A 127 -0.91 -3.22 26.57
N VAL A 128 -2.08 -3.19 25.94
CA VAL A 128 -3.19 -4.10 26.27
C VAL A 128 -2.82 -5.54 25.92
N SER A 129 -2.22 -5.78 24.76
CA SER A 129 -1.80 -7.12 24.33
C SER A 129 -0.80 -7.73 25.30
N GLU A 130 0.22 -6.98 25.70
CA GLU A 130 1.22 -7.41 26.69
C GLU A 130 0.60 -7.64 28.07
N SER A 131 -0.27 -6.74 28.52
CA SER A 131 -0.95 -6.88 29.82
C SER A 131 -1.79 -8.16 29.88
N VAL A 132 -2.58 -8.43 28.83
CA VAL A 132 -3.41 -9.65 28.75
C VAL A 132 -2.55 -10.91 28.68
N ALA A 133 -1.41 -10.88 28.00
CA ALA A 133 -0.48 -12.00 27.94
C ALA A 133 0.10 -12.32 29.34
N LEU A 134 0.43 -11.29 30.13
CA LEU A 134 0.94 -11.45 31.50
C LEU A 134 -0.08 -12.07 32.46
N PHE A 135 -1.39 -11.83 32.27
CA PHE A 135 -2.44 -12.40 33.12
C PHE A 135 -2.93 -13.79 32.66
N LYS A 136 -2.59 -14.22 31.44
CA LYS A 136 -2.93 -15.54 30.92
C LYS A 136 -1.85 -16.60 31.17
N ASN A 137 -0.64 -16.18 31.57
CA ASN A 137 0.40 -17.04 32.13
C ASN A 137 0.28 -17.10 33.65
#